data_AF-Q5H437-F1
#
_entry.id   AF-Q5H437-F1
#
_cell.length_a   1.000
_cell.length_b   1.000
_cell.length_c   1.000
_cell.angle_alpha   90.00
_cell.angle_beta   90.00
_cell.angle_gamma   90.00
#
_symmetry.space_group_name_H-M   'P 1'
#
loop_
_entity.id
_entity.type
_entity.pdbx_description
1 polymer ?
#
loop_
_entity_poly.entity_id
_entity_poly.type
_entity_poly.pdbx_seq_one_letter_code
_entity_poly.pdbx_strand_id
1 'polypeptide(L)' 'MLEILDDRVGTRATIITSQLPVEHWHAWLQDPTLADAILDRLVHQAHKLPLKGESLRKRAPPDRPTSAP' A
#
# COMPACT_ATOMS: atom_id res chain seq x y z
N MET A 1 8.36 -6.54 8.77
CA MET A 1 7.67 -5.30 8.37
C MET A 1 7.80 -4.22 9.45
N LEU A 2 7.51 -4.53 10.72
CA LEU A 2 7.70 -3.58 11.83
C LEU A 2 9.12 -3.00 11.89
N GLU A 3 10.15 -3.83 11.76
CA GLU A 3 11.56 -3.37 11.76
C GLU A 3 11.84 -2.24 10.74
N ILE A 4 11.29 -2.35 9.52
CA ILE A 4 11.44 -1.32 8.48
C ILE A 4 10.64 -0.06 8.84
N LEU A 5 9.48 -0.21 9.50
CA LEU A 5 8.69 0.92 9.96
C LEU A 5 9.42 1.64 11.09
N ASP A 6 9.93 0.92 12.08
CA ASP A 6 10.67 1.48 13.22
C ASP A 6 11.87 2.31 12.76
N ASP A 7 12.65 1.84 11.79
CA ASP A 7 13.79 2.59 11.23
C ASP A 7 13.40 3.87 10.46
N ARG A 8 12.19 3.90 9.89
CA ARG A 8 11.76 4.99 8.98
C ARG A 8 10.84 6.01 9.62
N VAL A 9 10.08 5.63 10.63
CA VAL A 9 9.14 6.50 11.33
C VAL A 9 9.88 7.70 11.90
N GLY A 10 9.38 8.90 11.59
CA GLY A 10 9.98 10.17 12.03
C GLY A 10 11.30 10.58 11.34
N THR A 11 11.91 9.71 10.52
CA THR A 11 13.20 10.02 9.87
C THR A 11 13.06 10.31 8.38
N ARG A 12 12.18 9.60 7.66
CA ARG A 12 12.00 9.73 6.20
C ARG A 12 10.56 9.48 5.78
N ALA A 13 10.12 10.15 4.70
CA ALA A 13 8.82 9.88 4.09
C ALA A 13 8.73 8.43 3.57
N THR A 14 7.57 7.81 3.77
CA THR A 14 7.28 6.43 3.37
C THR A 14 5.98 6.37 2.59
N ILE A 15 6.01 5.81 1.38
CA ILE A 15 4.82 5.59 0.55
C ILE A 15 4.45 4.11 0.63
N ILE A 16 3.19 3.84 0.96
CA ILE A 16 2.61 2.50 0.97
C ILE A 16 1.39 2.50 0.07
N THR A 17 1.27 1.46 -0.76
CA THR A 17 0.11 1.22 -1.61
C THR A 17 -0.57 -0.06 -1.17
N SER A 18 -1.89 -0.02 -0.99
CA SER A 18 -2.69 -1.17 -0.63
C SER A 18 -3.95 -1.24 -1.47
N GLN A 19 -4.39 -2.46 -1.77
CA GLN A 19 -5.70 -2.70 -2.37
C GLN A 19 -6.81 -2.77 -1.31
N LEU A 20 -6.43 -2.82 -0.04
CA LEU A 20 -7.34 -2.89 1.09
C LEU A 20 -7.40 -1.53 1.80
N PRO A 21 -8.60 -0.96 2.01
CA PRO A 21 -8.78 0.22 2.86
C PRO A 21 -8.15 0.01 4.24
N VAL A 22 -7.59 1.08 4.83
CA VAL A 22 -6.86 1.03 6.10
C VAL A 22 -7.75 0.50 7.23
N GLU A 23 -9.04 0.79 7.17
CA GLU A 23 -10.03 0.38 8.18
C GLU A 23 -10.15 -1.14 8.29
N HIS A 24 -9.79 -1.88 7.24
CA HIS A 24 -9.83 -3.34 7.22
C HIS A 24 -8.50 -3.99 7.61
N TRP A 25 -7.43 -3.22 7.81
CA TRP A 25 -6.10 -3.78 8.10
C TRP A 25 -6.07 -4.51 9.43
N HIS A 26 -6.77 -3.99 10.44
CA HIS A 26 -6.81 -4.61 11.76
C HIS A 26 -7.40 -6.03 11.71
N ALA A 27 -8.44 -6.25 10.90
CA ALA A 27 -9.03 -7.58 10.70
C ALA A 27 -8.12 -8.48 9.84
N TRP A 28 -7.44 -7.90 8.85
CA TRP A 28 -6.59 -8.65 7.91
C TRP A 28 -5.26 -9.12 8.53
N LEU A 29 -4.68 -8.36 9.45
CA LEU A 29 -3.39 -8.67 10.07
C LEU A 29 -3.46 -9.84 11.07
N GLN A 30 -4.66 -10.25 11.50
CA GLN A 30 -4.96 -11.40 12.37
C GLN A 30 -4.28 -11.42 13.76
N ASP A 31 -3.33 -10.53 14.01
CA ASP A 31 -2.73 -10.26 15.32
C ASP A 31 -3.07 -8.81 15.73
N PRO A 32 -3.91 -8.61 16.75
CA PRO A 32 -4.29 -7.28 17.24
C PRO A 32 -3.09 -6.44 17.68
N THR A 33 -2.10 -7.05 18.32
CA THR A 33 -0.91 -6.34 18.83
C THR A 33 -0.08 -5.79 17.67
N LEU A 34 0.10 -6.61 16.63
CA LEU A 34 0.79 -6.21 15.41
C LEU A 34 0.00 -5.15 14.64
N ALA A 35 -1.32 -5.32 14.55
CA ALA A 35 -2.21 -4.37 13.90
C ALA A 35 -2.13 -2.99 14.55
N ASP A 36 -2.28 -2.92 15.86
CA ASP A 36 -2.16 -1.67 16.63
C ASP A 36 -0.79 -1.05 16.41
N ALA A 37 0.28 -1.85 16.53
CA ALA A 37 1.65 -1.36 16.34
C ALA A 37 1.91 -0.73 14.96
N ILE A 38 1.34 -1.32 13.89
CA ILE A 38 1.47 -0.79 12.52
C ILE A 38 0.61 0.45 12.33
N LEU A 39 -0.65 0.44 12.78
CA LEU A 39 -1.55 1.57 12.65
C LEU A 39 -1.01 2.80 13.38
N ASP A 40 -0.46 2.61 14.57
CA ASP A 40 0.07 3.71 15.39
C ASP A 40 1.32 4.34 14.77
N ARG A 41 2.24 3.52 14.24
CA ARG A 41 3.48 3.99 13.60
C ARG A 41 3.27 4.59 12.22
N LEU A 42 2.44 3.95 11.40
CA LEU A 42 2.30 4.30 10.00
C LEU A 42 1.12 5.24 9.77
N VAL A 43 -0.07 4.88 10.27
CA VAL A 43 -1.33 5.52 9.88
C VAL A 43 -1.57 6.80 10.64
N HIS A 44 -1.11 6.89 11.90
CA HIS A 44 -1.31 8.07 12.75
C HIS A 44 -0.86 9.38 12.09
N GLN A 45 0.24 9.35 11.33
CA GLN A 45 0.78 10.52 10.62
C GLN A 45 0.63 10.44 9.09
N ALA A 46 -0.13 9.47 8.57
CA ALA A 46 -0.24 9.26 7.13
C ALA A 46 -1.26 10.19 6.46
N HIS A 47 -0.88 10.69 5.28
CA HIS A 47 -1.84 11.20 4.32
C HIS A 47 -2.49 10.05 3.57
N LYS A 48 -3.81 9.87 3.74
CA LYS A 48 -4.58 8.82 3.08
C LYS A 48 -5.08 9.29 1.72
N LEU A 49 -4.73 8.58 0.65
CA LEU A 49 -5.13 8.88 -0.72
C LEU A 49 -5.95 7.72 -1.29
N PRO A 50 -7.28 7.68 -1.08
CA PRO A 50 -8.12 6.63 -1.65
C PRO A 50 -8.23 6.81 -3.17
N LEU A 51 -7.65 5.87 -3.91
CA LEU A 51 -7.72 5.87 -5.37
C LEU A 51 -9.01 5.21 -5.84
N LYS A 52 -9.64 5.81 -6.87
CA LYS A 52 -10.87 5.32 -7.50
C LYS A 52 -10.71 5.34 -9.02
N GLY A 53 -11.49 4.52 -9.71
CA GLY A 53 -11.53 4.46 -11.17
C GLY A 53 -11.14 3.09 -11.73
N GLU A 54 -11.20 2.97 -13.05
CA GLU A 54 -10.86 1.72 -13.74
C GLU A 54 -9.35 1.47 -13.79
N SER A 55 -8.98 0.19 -13.86
CA SER A 55 -7.58 -0.21 -14.04
C SER A 55 -7.01 0.35 -15.33
N LEU A 56 -5.93 1.13 -15.20
CA LEU A 56 -5.19 1.65 -16.34
C LEU A 56 -4.55 0.54 -17.20
N ARG A 57 -4.43 -0.69 -16.67
CA ARG A 57 -3.97 -1.84 -17.47
C ARG A 57 -4.94 -2.20 -18.59
N LYS A 58 -6.24 -1.91 -18.44
CA LYS A 58 -7.24 -2.09 -19.51
C LYS A 58 -7.02 -1.14 -20.69
N ARG A 59 -6.25 -0.06 -20.50
CA ARG A 59 -5.89 0.93 -21.52
C ARG A 59 -4.56 0.63 -22.21
N ALA A 60 -3.95 -0.54 -21.98
CA ALA A 60 -2.77 -0.93 -22.75
C ALA A 60 -3.11 -0.84 -24.26
N PRO A 61 -2.27 -0.19 -25.07
CA PRO A 61 -2.48 -0.15 -26.51
C PRO A 61 -2.52 -1.59 -27.06
N PRO A 62 -3.24 -1.84 -28.17
CA PRO A 62 -3.27 -3.16 -28.79
C PRO A 62 -1.84 -3.61 -29.05
N ASP A 63 -1.59 -4.89 -28.81
CA ASP A 63 -0.32 -5.60 -29.03
C ASP A 63 0.60 -4.88 -30.02
N ARG A 64 1.80 -4.50 -29.59
CA ARG A 64 2.87 -4.30 -30.57
C ARG A 64 3.02 -5.65 -31.27
N PRO A 65 2.93 -5.71 -32.61
CA PRO A 65 3.14 -6.97 -33.30
C PRO A 65 4.56 -7.44 -32.95
N THR A 66 4.64 -8.61 -32.33
CA THR A 66 5.88 -9.36 -32.16
C THR A 66 6.54 -9.42 -33.53
N SER A 67 7.62 -8.66 -33.72
CA SER A 67 8.49 -8.82 -34.86
C SER A 67 9.22 -10.14 -34.69
N ALA A 68 8.76 -11.16 -35.41
CA ALA A 68 9.51 -12.39 -35.63
C ALA A 68 10.81 -12.06 -36.38
N PRO A 69 11.91 -12.74 -36.00
CA PRO A 69 12.58 -13.61 -36.96
C PRO A 69 12.34 -15.09 -36.67
#